data_AF-V4LY70-F1
#
_entry.id   AF-V4LY70-F1
#
_cell.length_a   1.000
_cell.length_b   1.000
_cell.length_c   1.000
_cell.angle_alpha   90.00
_cell.angle_beta   90.00
_cell.angle_gamma   90.00
#
_symmetry.space_group_name_H-M   'P 1'
#
loop_
_entity.id
_entity.type
_entity.pdbx_description
1 polymer ?
#
loop_
_entity_poly.entity_id
_entity_poly.type
_entity_poly.pdbx_seq_one_letter_code
_entity_poly.pdbx_strand_id
1 'polypeptide(L)'
;MNSKGLYDDIQKLAGVAAEVHAHDNDGYSDLHLPPMTGVIDWYRVAGSLLHFGGQLTYEVSCSGAQARCDNYVRLIKIVNKSVFG
;
A
#
# COMPACT_ATOMS: atom_id res chain seq x y z
N MET A 1 -1.27 0.32 -14.64
CA MET A 1 -2.30 -0.62 -15.17
C MET A 1 -3.68 0.01 -15.03
N ASN A 2 -4.59 -0.25 -15.97
CA ASN A 2 -5.91 0.40 -16.07
C ASN A 2 -6.83 -0.05 -14.90
N SER A 3 -7.30 0.88 -14.09
CA SER A 3 -7.86 0.71 -12.74
C SER A 3 -9.31 0.21 -12.67
N LYS A 4 -9.89 -0.27 -13.77
CA LYS A 4 -11.25 -0.84 -13.74
C LYS A 4 -11.19 -2.27 -13.23
N GLY A 5 -11.65 -2.49 -11.99
CA GLY A 5 -11.81 -3.80 -11.36
C GLY A 5 -10.77 -4.16 -10.31
N LEU A 6 -9.69 -3.37 -10.18
CA LEU A 6 -8.60 -3.65 -9.22
C LEU A 6 -9.11 -3.87 -7.78
N TYR A 7 -9.97 -2.98 -7.30
CA TYR A 7 -10.49 -3.04 -5.94
C TYR A 7 -11.41 -4.25 -5.71
N ASP A 8 -12.19 -4.64 -6.72
CA ASP A 8 -13.06 -5.82 -6.63
C ASP A 8 -12.23 -7.11 -6.62
N ASP A 9 -11.14 -7.14 -7.39
CA ASP A 9 -10.23 -8.28 -7.43
C ASP A 9 -9.43 -8.40 -6.13
N ILE A 10 -8.96 -7.29 -5.55
CA ILE A 10 -8.38 -7.27 -4.21
C ILE A 10 -9.39 -7.83 -3.19
N GLN A 11 -10.66 -7.40 -3.25
CA GLN A 11 -11.68 -7.86 -2.31
C GLN A 11 -11.94 -9.37 -2.41
N LYS A 12 -11.96 -9.93 -3.63
CA LYS A 12 -12.10 -11.39 -3.84
C LYS A 12 -10.92 -12.16 -3.24
N LEU A 13 -9.71 -11.63 -3.39
CA LEU A 13 -8.49 -12.26 -2.90
C LEU A 13 -8.29 -12.09 -1.39
N ALA A 14 -8.82 -11.02 -0.79
CA ALA A 14 -8.63 -10.70 0.63
C ALA A 14 -9.01 -11.85 1.58
N GLY A 15 -10.03 -12.66 1.23
CA GLY A 15 -10.46 -13.80 2.05
C GLY A 15 -9.55 -15.03 1.98
N VAL A 16 -8.60 -15.09 1.05
CA VAL A 16 -7.71 -16.26 0.84
C VAL A 16 -6.22 -15.90 0.82
N ALA A 17 -5.88 -14.62 0.66
CA ALA A 17 -4.51 -14.15 0.64
C ALA A 17 -3.87 -14.32 2.03
N ALA A 18 -2.66 -14.86 2.07
CA ALA A 18 -1.86 -14.93 3.29
C ALA A 18 -1.04 -13.66 3.53
N GLU A 19 -0.66 -12.96 2.46
CA GLU A 19 0.18 -11.77 2.51
C GLU A 19 -0.21 -10.77 1.42
N VAL A 20 -0.07 -9.48 1.73
CA VAL A 20 -0.19 -8.36 0.80
C VAL A 20 1.08 -7.52 0.91
N HIS A 21 1.75 -7.33 -0.23
CA HIS A 21 2.90 -6.46 -0.36
C HIS A 21 2.42 -5.12 -0.93
N ALA A 22 2.60 -4.05 -0.17
CA ALA A 22 1.99 -2.76 -0.43
C ALA A 22 3.03 -1.68 -0.68
N HIS A 23 2.91 -1.03 -1.84
CA HIS A 23 3.64 0.17 -2.20
C HIS A 23 2.84 0.99 -3.22
N ASP A 24 3.17 2.26 -3.34
CA ASP A 24 2.54 3.20 -4.26
C ASP A 24 3.38 3.34 -5.54
N ASN A 25 2.80 3.99 -6.56
CA ASN A 25 3.45 4.25 -7.83
C ASN A 25 2.82 5.45 -8.56
N ASP A 26 3.36 5.79 -9.73
CA ASP A 26 2.87 6.87 -10.60
C ASP A 26 1.75 6.43 -11.57
N GLY A 27 1.27 5.18 -11.47
CA GLY A 27 0.29 4.56 -12.37
C GLY A 27 0.89 3.80 -13.56
N TYR A 28 2.20 3.95 -13.77
CA TYR A 28 2.92 3.43 -14.93
C TYR A 28 4.08 2.50 -14.55
N SER A 29 4.88 2.90 -13.56
CA SER A 29 6.16 2.27 -13.20
C SER A 29 6.12 1.66 -11.81
N ASP A 30 6.87 0.60 -11.58
CA ASP A 30 7.00 0.02 -10.24
C ASP A 30 8.01 0.81 -9.38
N LEU A 31 7.54 1.87 -8.72
CA LEU A 31 8.40 2.85 -8.04
C LEU A 31 8.65 2.56 -6.55
N HIS A 32 7.93 1.58 -5.96
CA HIS A 32 8.05 1.24 -4.54
C HIS A 32 7.89 2.47 -3.61
N LEU A 33 6.95 3.36 -3.91
CA LEU A 33 6.75 4.60 -3.14
C LEU A 33 5.99 4.33 -1.83
N PRO A 34 6.14 5.16 -0.79
CA PRO A 34 5.26 5.10 0.37
C PRO A 34 3.78 5.30 -0.04
N PRO A 35 2.84 4.61 0.61
CA PRO A 35 1.41 4.88 0.44
C PRO A 35 1.07 6.37 0.59
N MET A 36 0.10 6.84 -0.20
CA MET A 36 -0.35 8.25 -0.28
C MET A 36 0.63 9.22 -0.94
N THR A 37 1.68 8.71 -1.59
CA THR A 37 2.66 9.57 -2.29
C THR A 37 2.69 9.36 -3.81
N GLY A 38 1.93 8.39 -4.30
CA GLY A 38 1.68 8.15 -5.72
C GLY A 38 0.21 8.38 -6.08
N VAL A 39 -0.34 7.51 -6.93
CA VAL A 39 -1.69 7.65 -7.51
C VAL A 39 -2.69 6.59 -7.07
N ILE A 40 -2.28 5.60 -6.26
CA ILE A 40 -3.20 4.58 -5.74
C ILE A 40 -4.19 5.21 -4.75
N ASP A 41 -5.48 4.90 -4.89
CA ASP A 41 -6.51 5.27 -3.90
C ASP A 41 -6.46 4.28 -2.72
N TRP A 42 -5.64 4.60 -1.72
CA TRP A 42 -5.40 3.75 -0.56
C TRP A 42 -6.61 3.60 0.36
N TYR A 43 -7.56 4.54 0.36
CA TYR A 43 -8.81 4.36 1.11
C TYR A 43 -9.68 3.28 0.46
N ARG A 44 -9.72 3.21 -0.88
CA ARG A 44 -10.38 2.09 -1.57
C ARG A 44 -9.64 0.78 -1.35
N VAL A 45 -8.31 0.77 -1.39
CA VAL A 45 -7.52 -0.44 -1.07
C VAL A 45 -7.85 -0.94 0.34
N ALA A 46 -7.87 -0.06 1.33
CA ALA A 46 -8.26 -0.42 2.70
C ALA A 46 -9.69 -0.98 2.77
N GLY A 47 -10.64 -0.36 2.06
CA GLY A 47 -12.00 -0.88 1.93
C GLY A 47 -12.05 -2.29 1.33
N SER A 48 -11.24 -2.56 0.30
CA SER A 48 -11.16 -3.89 -0.31
C SER A 48 -10.49 -4.93 0.59
N LEU A 49 -9.65 -4.50 1.53
CA LEU A 49 -8.94 -5.36 2.49
C LEU A 49 -9.68 -5.53 3.82
N LEU A 50 -10.94 -5.09 3.95
CA LEU A 50 -11.72 -5.20 5.21
C LEU A 50 -11.79 -6.61 5.80
N HIS A 51 -11.74 -7.65 4.96
CA HIS A 51 -11.77 -9.06 5.39
C HIS A 51 -10.41 -9.75 5.32
N PHE A 52 -9.35 -9.00 5.04
CA PHE A 52 -8.00 -9.53 4.99
C PHE A 52 -7.49 -9.79 6.41
N GLY A 53 -7.20 -11.06 6.71
CA GLY A 53 -6.63 -11.49 7.99
C GLY A 53 -5.13 -11.84 7.92
N GLY A 54 -4.50 -11.65 6.76
CA GLY A 54 -3.10 -11.99 6.53
C GLY A 54 -2.13 -10.87 6.93
N GLN A 55 -0.87 -11.03 6.52
CA GLN A 55 0.18 -10.05 6.79
C GLN A 55 0.16 -8.92 5.73
N LEU A 56 0.14 -7.67 6.18
CA LEU A 56 0.39 -6.50 5.33
C LEU A 56 1.86 -6.08 5.47
N THR A 57 2.63 -6.18 4.40
CA THR A 57 4.05 -5.81 4.33
C THR A 57 4.20 -4.58 3.44
N TYR A 58 4.86 -3.53 3.93
CA TYR A 58 5.15 -2.34 3.11
C TYR A 58 6.49 -2.49 2.38
N GLU A 59 6.44 -2.67 1.07
CA GLU A 59 7.62 -2.83 0.20
C GLU A 59 8.05 -1.49 -0.39
N VAL A 60 8.66 -0.66 0.44
CA VAL A 60 9.00 0.71 0.06
C VAL A 60 10.50 0.86 -0.15
N SER A 61 10.89 1.45 -1.26
CA SER A 61 12.28 1.77 -1.58
C SER A 61 12.62 3.19 -1.12
N CYS A 62 13.78 3.34 -0.51
CA CYS A 62 14.35 4.64 -0.19
C CYS A 62 15.82 4.70 -0.63
N SER A 63 16.27 5.88 -1.01
CA SER A 63 17.66 6.13 -1.38
C SER A 63 18.10 7.54 -0.97
N GLY A 64 19.41 7.72 -0.84
CA GLY A 64 20.03 8.96 -0.38
C GLY A 64 20.23 8.99 1.12
N ALA A 65 19.97 10.14 1.76
CA ALA A 65 20.22 10.33 3.18
C ALA A 65 19.34 9.42 4.05
N GLN A 66 19.93 8.76 5.06
CA GLN A 66 19.23 7.88 6.02
C GLN A 66 17.99 8.54 6.64
N ALA A 67 18.08 9.83 6.96
CA ALA A 67 16.97 10.59 7.53
C ALA A 67 15.71 10.58 6.64
N ARG A 68 15.86 10.48 5.32
CA ARG A 68 14.73 10.33 4.39
C ARG A 68 14.04 8.98 4.58
N CYS A 69 14.82 7.90 4.67
CA CYS A 69 14.31 6.55 4.93
C CYS A 69 13.59 6.48 6.28
N ASP A 70 14.17 7.09 7.32
CA ASP A 70 13.55 7.15 8.65
C ASP A 70 12.21 7.91 8.61
N ASN A 71 12.12 8.98 7.81
CA ASN A 71 10.87 9.71 7.60
C ASN A 71 9.84 8.88 6.84
N TYR A 72 10.23 8.05 5.86
CA TYR A 72 9.31 7.12 5.19
C TYR A 72 8.74 6.11 6.17
N VAL A 73 9.58 5.50 7.02
CA VAL A 73 9.09 4.58 8.07
C VAL A 73 8.11 5.26 9.01
N ARG A 74 8.38 6.51 9.42
CA ARG A 74 7.45 7.29 10.28
C ARG A 74 6.14 7.58 9.56
N LEU A 75 6.19 8.00 8.30
CA LEU A 75 5.00 8.27 7.48
C LEU A 75 4.16 7.01 7.32
N ILE A 76 4.77 5.87 6.97
CA ILE A 76 4.08 4.59 6.81
C ILE A 76 3.37 4.19 8.11
N LYS A 77 4.01 4.37 9.27
CA LYS A 77 3.36 4.12 10.57
C LYS A 77 2.12 5.00 10.80
N ILE A 78 2.19 6.27 10.41
CA ILE A 78 1.05 7.19 10.51
C ILE A 78 -0.06 6.76 9.56
N VAL A 79 0.27 6.47 8.30
CA VAL A 79 -0.70 6.02 7.29
C VAL A 79 -1.35 4.71 7.72
N ASN A 80 -0.57 3.71 8.15
CA ASN A 80 -1.10 2.45 8.63
C ASN A 80 -2.13 2.66 9.75
N LYS A 81 -1.79 3.48 10.75
CA LYS A 81 -2.70 3.80 11.85
C LYS A 81 -3.96 4.53 11.39
N SER A 82 -3.86 5.44 10.43
CA SER A 82 -4.98 6.27 10.00
C SER A 82 -5.89 5.61 8.97
N VAL A 83 -5.38 4.63 8.23
CA VAL A 83 -6.06 4.03 7.07
C VAL A 83 -6.46 2.57 7.31
N PHE A 84 -5.63 1.82 8.04
CA PHE A 84 -5.81 0.38 8.27
C PHE A 84 -5.98 0.00 9.76
N GLY A 85 -5.77 0.96 10.68
CA GLY A 85 -5.78 0.75 12.14
C GLY A 85 -7.00 1.32 12.84
#